data_AF-A0A669E127-F1
#
_entry.id   AF-A0A669E127-F1
#
_cell.length_a   1.000
_cell.length_b   1.000
_cell.length_c   1.000
_cell.angle_alpha   90.00
_cell.angle_beta   90.00
_cell.angle_gamma   90.00
#
_symmetry.space_group_name_H-M   'P 1'
#
loop_
_entity.id
_entity.type
_entity.pdbx_description
1 polymer ?
#
loop_
_entity_poly.entity_id
_entity_poly.type
_entity_poly.pdbx_seq_one_letter_code
_entity_poly.pdbx_strand_id
1 'polypeptide(L)'
;MSPDSVRLLNGSSLCSGRLEVKSNQSWSSVCEADFDQQDAEVVCRELGCGPPSALQGALYGEVEAPVWSKEFQCGGHESALLDCRSSGSARNSCSPGKAVGLTCSESDDVRLVGGTNYCEGMMELRHLGEWRTVSAFSWTLKDAAVVCKHLDCGSAVSVNSRLEPLNRPAWWIIYDCVHVRSALKDCTGSSYHTFILNITCSESVRLGGASRCVGTVELKHQGEWRPAIDYDLRKAAVLCKHLDCGSAVSAVIRPKSSPADVLEISSDCFQSGSTRSECATPNASNYTLDLICSDLLIQPNIHAFSMDGVSEAQQQGLQVSSRSNFTISCSIQPQYPGGSFQLTFTSSNTTYSYTQPAVNHSAHFLFPAAEPAHQGNYSCVYHVYVFSHNFSSESRLLSVAVSAPTVHTITGVVLLLILLIVITALYFSWKASREQKLRRKENTDVVYYNYSDHGAEGGSAEDESHRLKGAHLKSN
;
A
#
# COMPACT_ATOMS: atom_id res chain seq x y z
N MET A 1 -31.83 -13.19 7.36
CA MET A 1 -31.05 -12.20 8.13
C MET A 1 -32.04 -11.17 8.64
N SER A 2 -32.17 -11.01 9.96
CA SER A 2 -33.14 -10.09 10.57
C SER A 2 -32.60 -8.66 10.50
N PRO A 3 -33.13 -7.76 9.66
CA PRO A 3 -32.68 -6.38 9.63
C PRO A 3 -33.36 -5.63 10.78
N ASP A 4 -32.67 -4.70 11.44
CA ASP A 4 -33.21 -3.78 12.46
C ASP A 4 -33.01 -4.20 13.93
N SER A 5 -31.81 -4.67 14.29
CA SER A 5 -31.40 -4.80 15.70
C SER A 5 -30.90 -3.47 16.29
N VAL A 6 -30.33 -2.60 15.44
CA VAL A 6 -29.84 -1.26 15.77
C VAL A 6 -30.31 -0.21 14.76
N ARG A 7 -30.46 1.04 15.19
CA ARG A 7 -30.71 2.19 14.31
C ARG A 7 -30.08 3.47 14.83
N LEU A 8 -29.71 4.36 13.92
CA LEU A 8 -29.28 5.72 14.23
C LEU A 8 -30.40 6.70 13.87
N LEU A 9 -30.85 7.50 14.85
CA LEU A 9 -31.92 8.48 14.68
C LEU A 9 -31.41 9.92 14.81
N ASN A 10 -32.09 10.85 14.14
CA ASN A 10 -31.82 12.29 14.25
C ASN A 10 -30.36 12.67 13.94
N GLY A 11 -29.71 11.97 13.00
CA GLY A 11 -28.41 12.35 12.45
C GLY A 11 -28.50 12.79 10.99
N SER A 12 -27.35 13.14 10.41
CA SER A 12 -27.24 13.70 9.05
C SER A 12 -27.39 12.64 7.94
N SER A 13 -27.33 11.36 8.30
CA SER A 13 -27.40 10.21 7.39
C SER A 13 -27.77 8.93 8.12
N LEU A 14 -27.91 7.82 7.38
CA LEU A 14 -28.12 6.48 7.95
C LEU A 14 -26.91 5.98 8.78
N CYS A 15 -25.76 6.62 8.61
CA CYS A 15 -24.50 6.29 9.27
C CYS A 15 -24.15 7.26 10.41
N SER A 16 -25.09 8.11 10.81
CA SER A 16 -24.89 9.05 11.92
C SER A 16 -26.18 9.26 12.72
N GLY A 17 -26.07 9.49 14.03
CA GLY A 17 -27.20 9.85 14.88
C GLY A 17 -27.16 9.23 16.26
N ARG A 18 -28.26 9.35 17.00
CA ARG A 18 -28.46 8.71 18.30
C ARG A 18 -28.69 7.21 18.12
N LEU A 19 -27.91 6.40 18.85
CA LEU A 19 -28.03 4.95 18.83
C LEU A 19 -29.23 4.47 19.62
N GLU A 20 -30.08 3.68 18.96
CA GLU A 20 -31.13 2.90 19.60
C GLU A 20 -30.99 1.42 19.23
N VAL A 21 -31.20 0.57 20.23
CA VAL A 21 -31.09 -0.89 20.13
C VAL A 21 -32.47 -1.51 20.38
N LYS A 22 -32.83 -2.51 19.59
CA LYS A 22 -34.11 -3.21 19.67
C LYS A 22 -33.95 -4.50 20.46
N SER A 23 -34.71 -4.65 21.54
CA SER A 23 -34.85 -5.92 22.25
C SER A 23 -36.30 -6.17 22.62
N ASN A 24 -36.77 -7.41 22.41
CA ASN A 24 -38.15 -7.83 22.71
C ASN A 24 -39.20 -6.82 22.19
N GLN A 25 -39.03 -6.38 20.94
CA GLN A 25 -39.89 -5.42 20.23
C GLN A 25 -39.90 -3.97 20.77
N SER A 26 -39.09 -3.65 21.77
CA SER A 26 -38.93 -2.29 22.30
C SER A 26 -37.59 -1.70 21.89
N TRP A 27 -37.57 -0.41 21.59
CA TRP A 27 -36.35 0.34 21.31
C TRP A 27 -35.83 0.99 22.59
N SER A 28 -34.52 0.99 22.77
CA SER A 28 -33.89 1.58 23.94
C SER A 28 -32.66 2.37 23.57
N SER A 29 -32.45 3.49 24.26
CA SER A 29 -31.24 4.30 24.11
C SER A 29 -30.09 3.74 24.95
N VAL A 30 -28.87 3.82 24.43
CA VAL A 30 -27.66 3.38 25.14
C VAL A 30 -26.98 4.60 25.78
N CYS A 31 -26.52 4.47 27.03
CA CYS A 31 -25.80 5.56 27.71
C CYS A 31 -24.35 5.64 27.24
N GLU A 32 -23.81 6.86 27.12
CA GLU A 32 -22.41 7.13 26.73
C GLU A 32 -21.37 6.39 27.58
N ALA A 33 -21.66 6.19 28.87
CA ALA A 33 -20.73 5.54 29.78
C ALA A 33 -20.70 4.02 29.68
N ASP A 34 -21.68 3.42 29.01
CA ASP A 34 -21.89 1.97 28.91
C ASP A 34 -21.70 1.49 27.45
N PHE A 35 -21.02 2.30 26.63
CA PHE A 35 -20.77 2.07 25.21
C PHE A 35 -19.39 2.59 24.82
N ASP A 36 -18.54 1.70 24.33
CA ASP A 36 -17.14 2.01 24.02
C ASP A 36 -16.84 2.00 22.51
N GLN A 37 -15.55 2.14 22.18
CA GLN A 37 -15.08 2.19 20.80
C GLN A 37 -15.27 0.84 20.08
N GLN A 38 -15.13 -0.28 20.78
CA GLN A 38 -15.28 -1.62 20.22
C GLN A 38 -16.74 -1.93 19.94
N ASP A 39 -17.65 -1.46 20.79
CA ASP A 39 -19.09 -1.53 20.52
C ASP A 39 -19.45 -0.72 19.27
N ALA A 40 -18.87 0.48 19.11
CA ALA A 40 -19.05 1.32 17.94
C ALA A 40 -18.56 0.67 16.64
N GLU A 41 -17.45 -0.07 16.68
CA GLU A 41 -16.95 -0.85 15.53
C GLU A 41 -17.96 -1.90 15.08
N VAL A 42 -18.59 -2.59 16.03
CA VAL A 42 -19.63 -3.58 15.73
C VAL A 42 -20.86 -2.90 15.13
N VAL A 43 -21.35 -1.80 15.71
CA VAL A 43 -22.53 -1.09 15.21
C VAL A 43 -22.30 -0.53 13.80
N CYS A 44 -21.18 0.15 13.57
CA CYS A 44 -20.90 0.73 12.25
C CYS A 44 -20.74 -0.37 11.19
N ARG A 45 -20.19 -1.54 11.56
CA ARG A 45 -20.12 -2.71 10.68
C ARG A 45 -21.49 -3.32 10.43
N GLU A 46 -22.32 -3.47 11.46
CA GLU A 46 -23.70 -3.98 11.35
C GLU A 46 -24.55 -3.12 10.41
N LEU A 47 -24.35 -1.80 10.45
CA LEU A 47 -25.01 -0.83 9.56
C LEU A 47 -24.37 -0.72 8.17
N GLY A 48 -23.20 -1.36 7.94
CA GLY A 48 -22.48 -1.27 6.67
C GLY A 48 -21.86 0.11 6.38
N CYS A 49 -21.57 0.87 7.43
CA CYS A 49 -21.18 2.26 7.42
C CYS A 49 -19.67 2.49 7.67
N GLY A 50 -18.81 1.52 7.37
CA GLY A 50 -17.36 1.64 7.61
C GLY A 50 -16.97 1.65 9.10
N PRO A 51 -15.75 2.07 9.46
CA PRO A 51 -15.34 2.22 10.86
C PRO A 51 -16.00 3.43 11.56
N PRO A 52 -16.11 3.43 12.90
CA PRO A 52 -16.56 4.57 13.68
C PRO A 52 -15.62 5.77 13.54
N SER A 53 -16.17 6.96 13.30
CA SER A 53 -15.41 8.21 13.12
C SER A 53 -15.55 9.17 14.30
N ALA A 54 -16.69 9.16 15.00
CA ALA A 54 -16.89 9.91 16.23
C ALA A 54 -17.91 9.24 17.16
N LEU A 55 -17.63 9.27 18.45
CA LEU A 55 -18.61 9.06 19.53
C LEU A 55 -18.82 10.40 20.24
N GLN A 56 -20.08 10.81 20.42
CA GLN A 56 -20.42 12.01 21.15
C GLN A 56 -21.70 11.79 21.96
N GLY A 57 -21.81 12.41 23.14
CA GLY A 57 -23.12 12.54 23.80
C GLY A 57 -24.10 13.29 22.89
N ALA A 58 -25.27 12.70 22.64
CA ALA A 58 -26.25 13.29 21.73
C ALA A 58 -26.69 14.68 22.24
N LEU A 59 -26.49 15.72 21.43
CA LEU A 59 -26.90 17.11 21.72
C LEU A 59 -28.41 17.36 21.58
N TYR A 60 -29.21 16.32 21.35
CA TYR A 60 -30.62 16.47 20.96
C TYR A 60 -31.55 16.33 22.16
N GLY A 61 -32.45 17.32 22.28
CA GLY A 61 -33.41 17.49 23.36
C GLY A 61 -34.36 16.31 23.59
N GLU A 62 -34.74 16.22 24.86
CA GLU A 62 -35.68 15.36 25.57
C GLU A 62 -36.77 14.59 24.78
N VAL A 63 -36.90 13.28 25.11
CA VAL A 63 -38.11 12.56 25.59
C VAL A 63 -38.21 11.10 25.05
N GLU A 64 -38.34 10.14 25.99
CA GLU A 64 -39.11 8.86 25.92
C GLU A 64 -38.55 7.49 25.46
N ALA A 65 -37.29 7.28 25.08
CA ALA A 65 -36.81 5.89 24.89
C ALA A 65 -36.40 5.26 26.24
N PRO A 66 -36.89 4.05 26.60
CA PRO A 66 -36.35 3.28 27.71
C PRO A 66 -34.82 3.16 27.60
N VAL A 67 -34.12 3.18 28.73
CA VAL A 67 -32.66 3.05 28.73
C VAL A 67 -32.28 1.58 28.67
N TRP A 68 -31.29 1.26 27.84
CA TRP A 68 -30.74 -0.07 27.75
C TRP A 68 -30.10 -0.47 29.09
N SER A 69 -30.50 -1.62 29.62
CA SER A 69 -30.18 -2.02 31.01
C SER A 69 -28.86 -2.76 31.17
N LYS A 70 -28.07 -2.87 30.10
CA LYS A 70 -26.81 -3.61 30.08
C LYS A 70 -25.69 -2.82 29.45
N GLU A 71 -24.47 -3.01 29.92
CA GLU A 71 -23.29 -2.50 29.24
C GLU A 71 -22.89 -3.50 28.15
N PHE A 72 -22.50 -2.99 26.96
CA PHE A 72 -21.95 -3.82 25.90
C PHE A 72 -20.45 -4.00 26.13
N GLN A 73 -19.96 -5.20 25.87
CA GLN A 73 -18.55 -5.56 26.04
C GLN A 73 -18.11 -6.32 24.79
N CYS A 74 -18.22 -5.68 23.63
CA CYS A 74 -17.84 -6.27 22.36
C CYS A 74 -16.31 -6.48 22.27
N GLY A 75 -15.91 -7.57 21.61
CA GLY A 75 -14.53 -7.81 21.18
C GLY A 75 -14.14 -7.06 19.90
N GLY A 76 -15.11 -6.41 19.24
CA GLY A 76 -14.92 -5.66 18.00
C GLY A 76 -15.03 -6.52 16.74
N HIS A 77 -15.27 -7.83 16.85
CA HIS A 77 -15.34 -8.79 15.74
C HIS A 77 -16.72 -9.42 15.54
N GLU A 78 -17.69 -9.09 16.39
CA GLU A 78 -19.06 -9.58 16.35
C GLU A 78 -19.84 -9.08 15.12
N SER A 79 -20.78 -9.89 14.63
CA SER A 79 -21.61 -9.56 13.46
C SER A 79 -22.72 -8.56 13.76
N ALA A 80 -23.24 -8.56 14.98
CA ALA A 80 -24.27 -7.65 15.46
C ALA A 80 -24.02 -7.25 16.92
N LEU A 81 -24.49 -6.08 17.32
CA LEU A 81 -24.30 -5.55 18.68
C LEU A 81 -24.92 -6.47 19.75
N LEU A 82 -26.04 -7.12 19.42
CA LEU A 82 -26.72 -8.07 20.31
C LEU A 82 -25.98 -9.42 20.44
N ASP A 83 -24.98 -9.69 19.60
CA ASP A 83 -24.12 -10.89 19.72
C ASP A 83 -23.00 -10.68 20.76
N CYS A 84 -22.77 -9.43 21.19
CA CYS A 84 -21.74 -9.12 22.16
C CYS A 84 -22.09 -9.61 23.56
N ARG A 85 -21.06 -9.86 24.36
CA ARG A 85 -21.24 -10.08 25.80
C ARG A 85 -21.83 -8.81 26.40
N SER A 86 -22.72 -9.00 27.37
CA SER A 86 -23.35 -7.89 28.08
C SER A 86 -23.38 -8.14 29.59
N SER A 87 -22.98 -7.13 30.35
CA SER A 87 -23.00 -7.09 31.82
C SER A 87 -24.20 -6.26 32.30
N GLY A 88 -24.67 -6.48 33.53
CA GLY A 88 -25.72 -5.61 34.09
C GLY A 88 -25.20 -4.18 34.24
N SER A 89 -25.91 -3.20 33.68
CA SER A 89 -25.56 -1.79 33.91
C SER A 89 -25.97 -1.38 35.32
N ALA A 90 -25.13 -0.61 36.01
CA ALA A 90 -25.46 -0.02 37.29
C ALA A 90 -26.42 1.19 37.16
N ARG A 91 -26.76 1.60 35.93
CA ARG A 91 -27.55 2.80 35.63
C ARG A 91 -28.99 2.42 35.28
N ASN A 92 -29.93 3.03 36.01
CA ASN A 92 -31.36 2.88 35.74
C ASN A 92 -31.90 3.96 34.79
N SER A 93 -31.10 4.99 34.47
CA SER A 93 -31.42 6.05 33.51
C SER A 93 -30.15 6.76 33.01
N CYS A 94 -30.19 7.32 31.79
CA CYS A 94 -29.20 8.27 31.31
C CYS A 94 -29.72 9.69 31.60
N SER A 95 -28.86 10.62 32.03
CA SER A 95 -29.24 12.04 32.08
C SER A 95 -29.57 12.56 30.66
N PRO A 96 -30.42 13.60 30.52
CA PRO A 96 -30.63 14.26 29.24
C PRO A 96 -29.29 14.67 28.60
N GLY A 97 -29.11 14.35 27.31
CA GLY A 97 -27.83 14.56 26.59
C GLY A 97 -26.74 13.52 26.84
N LYS A 98 -27.03 12.42 27.56
CA LYS A 98 -26.09 11.30 27.83
C LYS A 98 -26.38 10.02 27.04
N ALA A 99 -27.30 10.06 26.09
CA ALA A 99 -27.45 8.99 25.11
C ALA A 99 -26.30 9.04 24.11
N VAL A 100 -25.82 7.87 23.67
CA VAL A 100 -24.75 7.75 22.67
C VAL A 100 -25.24 8.30 21.34
N GLY A 101 -24.51 9.28 20.81
CA GLY A 101 -24.46 9.61 19.39
C GLY A 101 -23.27 8.91 18.74
N LEU A 102 -23.52 8.23 17.63
CA LEU A 102 -22.50 7.54 16.85
C LEU A 102 -22.48 8.12 15.43
N THR A 103 -21.28 8.46 14.96
CA THR A 103 -21.02 8.75 13.55
C THR A 103 -20.02 7.73 13.04
N CYS A 104 -20.40 7.03 11.99
CA CYS A 104 -19.54 6.12 11.25
C CYS A 104 -18.92 6.88 10.07
N SER A 105 -17.75 6.46 9.61
CA SER A 105 -17.19 7.00 8.37
C SER A 105 -18.06 6.51 7.21
N GLU A 106 -18.94 7.38 6.69
CA GLU A 106 -19.66 7.08 5.45
C GLU A 106 -18.67 6.48 4.47
N SER A 107 -19.01 5.29 3.99
CA SER A 107 -18.08 4.48 3.25
C SER A 107 -17.72 5.27 2.00
N ASP A 108 -16.46 5.73 1.93
CA ASP A 108 -15.80 6.36 0.78
C ASP A 108 -15.84 5.35 -0.37
N ASP A 109 -17.04 5.12 -0.91
CA ASP A 109 -17.35 4.07 -1.87
C ASP A 109 -17.23 4.61 -3.29
N VAL A 110 -17.07 5.94 -3.45
CA VAL A 110 -16.90 6.63 -4.73
C VAL A 110 -15.67 7.52 -4.64
N ARG A 111 -14.87 7.56 -5.70
CA ARG A 111 -13.76 8.53 -5.85
C ARG A 111 -13.56 8.93 -7.31
N LEU A 112 -12.95 10.09 -7.53
CA LEU A 112 -12.50 10.54 -8.85
C LEU A 112 -10.96 10.48 -8.89
N VAL A 113 -10.41 9.80 -9.90
CA VAL A 113 -8.95 9.59 -10.04
C VAL A 113 -8.42 10.17 -11.34
N GLY A 114 -7.18 10.66 -11.32
CA GLY A 114 -6.48 11.14 -12.52
C GLY A 114 -6.93 12.49 -13.06
N GLY A 115 -7.77 13.24 -12.33
CA GLY A 115 -8.04 14.66 -12.62
C GLY A 115 -7.05 15.60 -11.94
N THR A 116 -7.26 16.91 -12.09
CA THR A 116 -6.36 17.93 -11.53
C THR A 116 -6.53 18.12 -10.02
N ASN A 117 -7.68 17.70 -9.48
CA ASN A 117 -8.02 17.72 -8.07
C ASN A 117 -9.05 16.62 -7.74
N TYR A 118 -9.41 16.48 -6.45
CA TYR A 118 -10.34 15.45 -5.96
C TYR A 118 -11.77 15.56 -6.53
N CYS A 119 -12.17 16.73 -7.02
CA CYS A 119 -13.48 16.99 -7.62
C CYS A 119 -13.50 16.79 -9.14
N GLU A 120 -12.44 16.22 -9.70
CA GLU A 120 -12.32 15.93 -11.12
C GLU A 120 -11.65 14.58 -11.36
N GLY A 121 -12.13 13.83 -12.33
CA GLY A 121 -11.41 12.68 -12.86
C GLY A 121 -12.30 11.52 -13.25
N MET A 122 -11.66 10.38 -13.42
CA MET A 122 -12.29 9.10 -13.73
C MET A 122 -12.98 8.55 -12.49
N MET A 123 -14.26 8.19 -12.64
CA MET A 123 -15.05 7.65 -11.54
C MET A 123 -14.69 6.20 -11.23
N GLU A 124 -14.29 5.96 -9.99
CA GLU A 124 -14.15 4.63 -9.41
C GLU A 124 -15.13 4.42 -8.28
N LEU A 125 -15.59 3.18 -8.16
CA LEU A 125 -16.49 2.76 -7.11
C LEU A 125 -15.91 1.54 -6.38
N ARG A 126 -16.05 1.54 -5.06
CA ARG A 126 -15.76 0.40 -4.20
C ARG A 126 -17.03 -0.43 -4.01
N HIS A 127 -17.00 -1.66 -4.50
CA HIS A 127 -18.08 -2.62 -4.31
C HIS A 127 -17.47 -3.97 -3.92
N LEU A 128 -18.02 -4.62 -2.89
CA LEU A 128 -17.47 -5.85 -2.29
C LEU A 128 -15.98 -5.73 -1.87
N GLY A 129 -15.58 -4.54 -1.40
CA GLY A 129 -14.22 -4.27 -0.92
C GLY A 129 -13.21 -3.92 -2.02
N GLU A 130 -13.56 -4.06 -3.30
CA GLU A 130 -12.67 -3.79 -4.44
C GLU A 130 -13.02 -2.48 -5.16
N TRP A 131 -11.99 -1.70 -5.48
CA TRP A 131 -12.08 -0.53 -6.35
C TRP A 131 -12.04 -0.96 -7.81
N ARG A 132 -13.04 -0.57 -8.59
CA ARG A 132 -13.01 -0.69 -10.05
C ARG A 132 -13.62 0.56 -10.65
N THR A 133 -13.27 0.86 -11.90
CA THR A 133 -13.89 1.98 -12.59
C THR A 133 -15.36 1.69 -12.86
N VAL A 134 -16.13 2.77 -13.00
CA VAL A 134 -17.53 2.70 -13.41
C VAL A 134 -17.62 2.74 -14.94
N SER A 135 -18.22 1.70 -15.51
CA SER A 135 -18.61 1.64 -16.91
C SER A 135 -20.06 2.03 -17.06
N ALA A 136 -20.31 3.18 -17.68
CA ALA A 136 -21.66 3.68 -17.94
C ALA A 136 -21.75 4.44 -19.27
N PHE A 137 -22.94 4.39 -19.87
CA PHE A 137 -23.30 5.07 -21.11
C PHE A 137 -24.49 6.00 -20.82
N SER A 138 -24.57 7.13 -21.53
CA SER A 138 -25.68 8.10 -21.44
C SER A 138 -25.89 8.74 -20.07
N TRP A 139 -24.83 8.93 -19.29
CA TRP A 139 -24.90 9.74 -18.07
C TRP A 139 -25.12 11.21 -18.41
N THR A 140 -26.01 11.84 -17.65
CA THR A 140 -26.35 13.25 -17.75
C THR A 140 -25.71 14.06 -16.64
N LEU A 141 -25.76 15.40 -16.76
CA LEU A 141 -25.35 16.29 -15.67
C LEU A 141 -26.14 16.07 -14.38
N LYS A 142 -27.38 15.54 -14.46
CA LYS A 142 -28.18 15.21 -13.28
C LYS A 142 -27.60 14.01 -12.53
N ASP A 143 -27.12 12.99 -13.25
CA ASP A 143 -26.47 11.83 -12.66
C ASP A 143 -25.14 12.22 -12.01
N ALA A 144 -24.34 13.02 -12.73
CA ALA A 144 -23.10 13.57 -12.22
C ALA A 144 -23.32 14.45 -10.96
N ALA A 145 -24.45 15.16 -10.87
CA ALA A 145 -24.76 15.96 -9.68
C ALA A 145 -24.95 15.12 -8.42
N VAL A 146 -25.43 13.87 -8.53
CA VAL A 146 -25.51 12.95 -7.39
C VAL A 146 -24.10 12.61 -6.90
N VAL A 147 -23.17 12.35 -7.81
CA VAL A 147 -21.76 12.06 -7.47
C VAL A 147 -21.07 13.30 -6.90
N CYS A 148 -21.22 14.46 -7.54
CA CYS A 148 -20.64 15.71 -7.04
C CYS A 148 -21.17 16.09 -5.67
N LYS A 149 -22.44 15.82 -5.39
CA LYS A 149 -23.01 15.98 -4.06
C LYS A 149 -22.44 14.98 -3.05
N HIS A 150 -22.32 13.70 -3.44
CA HIS A 150 -21.74 12.67 -2.58
C HIS A 150 -20.27 12.94 -2.21
N LEU A 151 -19.52 13.56 -3.12
CA LEU A 151 -18.12 13.97 -2.92
C LEU A 151 -17.99 15.38 -2.33
N ASP A 152 -19.08 16.04 -1.92
CA ASP A 152 -19.15 17.45 -1.50
C ASP A 152 -18.44 18.45 -2.43
N CYS A 153 -18.38 18.13 -3.72
CA CYS A 153 -17.68 18.88 -4.76
C CYS A 153 -18.59 19.88 -5.49
N GLY A 154 -19.66 20.34 -4.85
CA GLY A 154 -20.60 21.30 -5.43
C GLY A 154 -21.45 20.72 -6.56
N SER A 155 -21.70 21.51 -7.60
CA SER A 155 -22.53 21.16 -8.76
C SER A 155 -21.75 20.44 -9.85
N ALA A 156 -22.42 19.60 -10.65
CA ALA A 156 -21.80 18.99 -11.83
C ALA A 156 -21.51 20.05 -12.91
N VAL A 157 -20.26 20.10 -13.37
CA VAL A 157 -19.79 21.01 -14.43
C VAL A 157 -19.76 20.27 -15.76
N SER A 158 -19.21 19.05 -15.76
CA SER A 158 -19.12 18.24 -16.97
C SER A 158 -19.21 16.75 -16.65
N VAL A 159 -19.74 15.98 -17.60
CA VAL A 159 -19.69 14.52 -17.60
C VAL A 159 -19.33 14.05 -19.00
N ASN A 160 -18.32 13.19 -19.10
CA ASN A 160 -17.83 12.69 -20.38
C ASN A 160 -17.64 11.18 -20.31
N SER A 161 -18.24 10.46 -21.26
CA SER A 161 -18.07 9.02 -21.43
C SER A 161 -17.18 8.74 -22.64
N ARG A 162 -16.05 8.06 -22.44
CA ARG A 162 -15.12 7.69 -23.51
C ARG A 162 -15.06 6.19 -23.72
N LEU A 163 -15.19 5.74 -24.96
CA LEU A 163 -15.00 4.33 -25.32
C LEU A 163 -13.53 3.94 -25.17
N GLU A 164 -13.24 2.87 -24.42
CA GLU A 164 -11.90 2.27 -24.36
C GLU A 164 -11.86 0.85 -24.95
N PRO A 165 -10.79 0.50 -25.70
CA PRO A 165 -10.70 -0.78 -26.42
C PRO A 165 -10.36 -1.99 -25.54
N LEU A 166 -9.97 -1.79 -24.26
CA LEU A 166 -9.55 -2.85 -23.36
C LEU A 166 -10.71 -3.33 -22.47
N ASN A 167 -11.12 -4.59 -22.68
CA ASN A 167 -12.17 -5.27 -21.92
C ASN A 167 -11.66 -5.68 -20.52
N ARG A 168 -11.60 -4.73 -19.58
CA ARG A 168 -11.22 -4.94 -18.17
C ARG A 168 -12.46 -5.13 -17.29
N PRO A 169 -12.37 -5.76 -16.10
CA PRO A 169 -13.51 -5.84 -15.19
C PRO A 169 -13.88 -4.44 -14.64
N ALA A 170 -15.17 -4.07 -14.75
CA ALA A 170 -15.70 -2.79 -14.32
C ALA A 170 -16.97 -2.97 -13.47
N TRP A 171 -17.37 -1.92 -12.76
CA TRP A 171 -18.72 -1.83 -12.20
C TRP A 171 -19.66 -1.18 -13.21
N TRP A 172 -20.82 -1.78 -13.46
CA TRP A 172 -21.88 -1.10 -14.20
C TRP A 172 -22.89 -0.52 -13.22
N ILE A 173 -23.37 0.68 -13.50
CA ILE A 173 -24.40 1.34 -12.69
C ILE A 173 -25.71 1.36 -13.48
N ILE A 174 -26.79 0.92 -12.83
CA ILE A 174 -28.15 1.04 -13.35
C ILE A 174 -28.54 2.53 -13.31
N TYR A 175 -28.65 3.18 -14.47
CA TYR A 175 -28.93 4.61 -14.58
C TYR A 175 -30.25 5.01 -13.87
N ASP A 176 -31.32 4.21 -14.03
CA ASP A 176 -32.61 4.45 -13.35
C ASP A 176 -32.53 4.35 -11.81
N CYS A 177 -31.48 3.73 -11.27
CA CYS A 177 -31.31 3.52 -9.84
C CYS A 177 -30.64 4.70 -9.13
N VAL A 178 -29.84 5.49 -9.86
CA VAL A 178 -29.02 6.60 -9.32
C VAL A 178 -29.88 7.68 -8.66
N HIS A 179 -31.11 7.88 -9.15
CA HIS A 179 -32.03 8.90 -8.63
C HIS A 179 -33.05 8.38 -7.59
N VAL A 180 -33.06 7.06 -7.31
CA VAL A 180 -34.10 6.41 -6.50
C VAL A 180 -33.55 5.91 -5.16
N ARG A 181 -32.29 5.46 -5.11
CA ARG A 181 -31.67 4.88 -3.91
C ARG A 181 -30.64 5.80 -3.28
N SER A 182 -30.38 5.60 -1.99
CA SER A 182 -29.49 6.43 -1.17
C SER A 182 -28.00 6.12 -1.34
N ALA A 183 -27.61 4.94 -1.83
CA ALA A 183 -26.20 4.57 -2.02
C ALA A 183 -25.93 4.02 -3.43
N LEU A 184 -24.90 4.57 -4.10
CA LEU A 184 -24.50 4.18 -5.46
C LEU A 184 -24.13 2.69 -5.56
N LYS A 185 -23.56 2.10 -4.49
CA LYS A 185 -23.23 0.67 -4.39
C LYS A 185 -24.44 -0.27 -4.50
N ASP A 186 -25.66 0.21 -4.22
CA ASP A 186 -26.88 -0.58 -4.30
C ASP A 186 -27.45 -0.63 -5.73
N CYS A 187 -26.85 0.15 -6.63
CA CYS A 187 -27.20 0.27 -8.03
C CYS A 187 -26.20 -0.44 -8.95
N THR A 188 -25.25 -1.17 -8.36
CA THR A 188 -24.10 -1.71 -9.09
C THR A 188 -24.16 -3.20 -9.28
N GLY A 189 -23.75 -3.65 -10.46
CA GLY A 189 -23.41 -5.05 -10.70
C GLY A 189 -22.05 -5.19 -11.38
N SER A 190 -21.62 -6.44 -11.59
CA SER A 190 -20.38 -6.73 -12.31
C SER A 190 -20.59 -6.63 -13.82
N SER A 191 -19.64 -6.01 -14.52
CA SER A 191 -19.60 -5.98 -15.98
C SER A 191 -18.14 -5.91 -16.46
N TYR A 192 -17.95 -5.76 -17.76
CA TYR A 192 -16.67 -5.45 -18.36
C TYR A 192 -16.69 -4.02 -18.93
N HIS A 193 -15.56 -3.32 -18.79
CA HIS A 193 -15.29 -1.99 -19.28
C HIS A 193 -15.67 -1.88 -20.75
N THR A 194 -16.60 -0.98 -21.03
CA THR A 194 -16.90 -0.53 -22.40
C THR A 194 -16.74 0.99 -22.50
N PHE A 195 -17.02 1.72 -21.42
CA PHE A 195 -16.90 3.17 -21.36
C PHE A 195 -16.21 3.62 -20.07
N ILE A 196 -15.31 4.57 -20.15
CA ILE A 196 -14.77 5.29 -19.00
C ILE A 196 -15.62 6.52 -18.75
N LEU A 197 -16.03 6.73 -17.50
CA LEU A 197 -16.80 7.88 -17.08
C LEU A 197 -15.91 8.87 -16.33
N ASN A 198 -15.73 10.06 -16.92
CA ASN A 198 -15.07 11.19 -16.28
C ASN A 198 -16.12 12.21 -15.83
N ILE A 199 -15.96 12.69 -14.60
CA ILE A 199 -16.84 13.70 -13.99
C ILE A 199 -15.98 14.89 -13.57
N THR A 200 -16.47 16.10 -13.84
CA THR A 200 -15.93 17.35 -13.32
C THR A 200 -17.01 18.03 -12.51
N CYS A 201 -16.71 18.31 -11.25
CA CYS A 201 -17.59 19.02 -10.34
C CYS A 201 -17.09 20.46 -10.11
N SER A 202 -17.95 21.33 -9.58
CA SER A 202 -17.62 22.72 -9.30
C SER A 202 -16.95 22.79 -7.93
N GLU A 203 -15.61 22.82 -7.92
CA GLU A 203 -14.83 23.02 -6.69
C GLU A 203 -15.50 24.03 -5.75
N SER A 204 -15.86 23.54 -4.58
CA SER A 204 -16.65 24.22 -3.55
C SER A 204 -15.78 24.73 -2.40
N VAL A 205 -14.62 24.10 -2.20
CA VAL A 205 -13.64 24.40 -1.15
C VAL A 205 -12.22 24.27 -1.70
N ARG A 206 -11.32 25.16 -1.31
CA ARG A 206 -9.87 25.06 -1.60
C ARG A 206 -9.04 25.73 -0.52
N LEU A 207 -7.73 25.56 -0.60
CA LEU A 207 -6.75 26.32 0.18
C LEU A 207 -6.10 27.38 -0.72
N GLY A 208 -6.41 28.65 -0.44
CA GLY A 208 -5.78 29.82 -1.09
C GLY A 208 -4.43 30.10 -0.44
N GLY A 209 -3.36 29.49 -0.96
CA GLY A 209 -2.03 29.64 -0.38
C GLY A 209 -0.89 29.11 -1.24
N ALA A 210 0.18 28.65 -0.58
CA ALA A 210 1.42 28.25 -1.22
C ALA A 210 1.32 26.91 -1.97
N SER A 211 0.36 26.05 -1.61
CA SER A 211 0.06 24.80 -2.31
C SER A 211 -1.42 24.45 -2.19
N ARG A 212 -1.88 23.43 -2.93
CA ARG A 212 -3.26 22.90 -2.81
C ARG A 212 -3.61 22.37 -1.40
N CYS A 213 -2.60 22.11 -0.57
CA CYS A 213 -2.73 21.52 0.76
C CYS A 213 -2.27 22.47 1.89
N VAL A 214 -1.88 23.70 1.55
CA VAL A 214 -1.40 24.71 2.50
C VAL A 214 -1.91 26.08 2.11
N GLY A 215 -2.73 26.69 2.96
CA GLY A 215 -3.23 28.04 2.71
C GLY A 215 -4.41 28.44 3.56
N THR A 216 -4.96 29.62 3.25
CA THR A 216 -6.20 30.09 3.86
C THR A 216 -7.36 29.26 3.32
N VAL A 217 -8.25 28.79 4.20
CA VAL A 217 -9.45 28.07 3.76
C VAL A 217 -10.35 29.02 2.98
N GLU A 218 -10.69 28.67 1.75
CA GLU A 218 -11.59 29.43 0.90
C GLU A 218 -12.79 28.59 0.49
N LEU A 219 -13.97 29.19 0.58
CA LEU A 219 -15.22 28.62 0.10
C LEU A 219 -15.71 29.42 -1.10
N LYS A 220 -16.29 28.70 -2.06
CA LYS A 220 -16.93 29.33 -3.21
C LYS A 220 -18.39 29.64 -2.88
N HIS A 221 -18.74 30.91 -2.78
CA HIS A 221 -20.11 31.39 -2.54
C HIS A 221 -20.53 32.32 -3.67
N GLN A 222 -21.67 32.01 -4.31
CA GLN A 222 -22.19 32.75 -5.48
C GLN A 222 -21.17 32.90 -6.64
N GLY A 223 -20.25 31.95 -6.79
CA GLY A 223 -19.24 31.95 -7.84
C GLY A 223 -17.93 32.65 -7.48
N GLU A 224 -17.87 33.37 -6.36
CA GLU A 224 -16.66 34.02 -5.85
C GLU A 224 -16.00 33.21 -4.72
N TRP A 225 -14.67 33.19 -4.70
CA TRP A 225 -13.90 32.61 -3.60
C TRP A 225 -13.76 33.60 -2.47
N ARG A 226 -14.16 33.20 -1.27
CA ARG A 226 -14.05 34.01 -0.07
C ARG A 226 -13.40 33.20 1.06
N PRO A 227 -12.55 33.84 1.90
CA PRO A 227 -11.98 33.15 3.05
C PRO A 227 -13.09 32.67 3.97
N ALA A 228 -12.98 31.44 4.45
CA ALA A 228 -13.90 30.87 5.40
C ALA A 228 -13.25 30.77 6.78
N ILE A 229 -14.05 31.05 7.81
CA ILE A 229 -13.65 30.87 9.21
C ILE A 229 -14.47 29.72 9.81
N ASP A 230 -13.76 28.81 10.48
CA ASP A 230 -14.36 27.65 11.15
C ASP A 230 -13.65 27.44 12.49
N TYR A 231 -14.42 27.13 13.53
CA TYR A 231 -13.98 27.21 14.93
C TYR A 231 -13.46 25.88 15.52
N ASP A 232 -13.21 24.82 14.71
CA ASP A 232 -12.70 23.53 15.22
C ASP A 232 -11.60 22.88 14.34
N LEU A 233 -10.50 22.48 14.99
CA LEU A 233 -9.39 21.69 14.44
C LEU A 233 -9.83 20.34 13.84
N ARG A 234 -10.92 19.75 14.35
CA ARG A 234 -11.48 18.48 13.82
C ARG A 234 -12.08 18.66 12.43
N LYS A 235 -12.69 19.80 12.16
CA LYS A 235 -13.25 20.13 10.83
C LYS A 235 -12.14 20.42 9.83
N ALA A 236 -11.05 21.03 10.29
CA ALA A 236 -9.80 21.16 9.57
C ALA A 236 -9.21 19.79 9.14
N ALA A 237 -9.27 18.77 9.99
CA ALA A 237 -8.85 17.40 9.63
C ALA A 237 -9.74 16.77 8.55
N VAL A 238 -11.06 16.97 8.64
CA VAL A 238 -12.00 16.54 7.59
C VAL A 238 -11.68 17.23 6.27
N LEU A 239 -11.38 18.52 6.29
CA LEU A 239 -11.03 19.28 5.08
C LEU A 239 -9.71 18.80 4.46
N CYS A 240 -8.68 18.51 5.27
CA CYS A 240 -7.44 17.95 4.76
C CYS A 240 -7.62 16.59 4.10
N LYS A 241 -8.47 15.73 4.68
CA LYS A 241 -8.85 14.44 4.08
C LYS A 241 -9.62 14.66 2.77
N HIS A 242 -10.55 15.62 2.77
CA HIS A 242 -11.39 15.99 1.62
C HIS A 242 -10.57 16.46 0.42
N LEU A 243 -9.51 17.22 0.67
CA LEU A 243 -8.62 17.76 -0.35
C LEU A 243 -7.57 16.74 -0.82
N ASP A 244 -7.62 15.50 -0.31
CA ASP A 244 -6.62 14.46 -0.52
C ASP A 244 -5.20 14.93 -0.14
N CYS A 245 -5.13 15.60 1.01
CA CYS A 245 -3.94 16.23 1.57
C CYS A 245 -3.51 15.59 2.90
N GLY A 246 -3.96 14.36 3.18
CA GLY A 246 -3.70 13.67 4.45
C GLY A 246 -4.45 14.27 5.66
N SER A 247 -3.82 14.29 6.82
CA SER A 247 -4.41 14.76 8.09
C SER A 247 -4.14 16.25 8.34
N ALA A 248 -4.87 16.93 9.21
CA ALA A 248 -4.50 18.29 9.61
C ALA A 248 -3.24 18.27 10.49
N VAL A 249 -2.20 19.02 10.11
CA VAL A 249 -0.96 19.23 10.89
C VAL A 249 -1.11 20.43 11.80
N SER A 250 -1.68 21.51 11.27
CA SER A 250 -1.86 22.75 11.99
C SER A 250 -3.03 23.53 11.41
N ALA A 251 -3.86 24.12 12.28
CA ALA A 251 -4.80 25.16 11.88
C ALA A 251 -4.50 26.40 12.73
N VAL A 252 -4.07 27.47 12.07
CA VAL A 252 -3.61 28.71 12.72
C VAL A 252 -4.56 29.83 12.37
N ILE A 253 -5.08 30.49 13.40
CA ILE A 253 -5.84 31.72 13.24
C ILE A 253 -4.85 32.87 13.06
N ARG A 254 -4.88 33.54 11.90
CA ARG A 254 -4.06 34.72 11.63
C ARG A 254 -4.88 36.00 11.75
N PRO A 255 -4.43 36.98 12.54
CA PRO A 255 -5.05 38.30 12.55
C PRO A 255 -4.72 39.08 11.27
N LYS A 256 -5.71 39.80 10.74
CA LYS A 256 -5.58 40.79 9.67
C LYS A 256 -5.66 42.20 10.23
N SER A 257 -4.96 43.12 9.56
CA SER A 257 -4.95 44.55 9.88
C SER A 257 -6.26 45.28 9.55
N SER A 258 -7.10 44.70 8.70
CA SER A 258 -8.42 45.22 8.33
C SER A 258 -9.44 44.08 8.27
N PRO A 259 -10.73 44.33 8.59
CA PRO A 259 -11.78 43.34 8.45
C PRO A 259 -11.83 42.82 7.01
N ALA A 260 -11.74 41.51 6.84
CA ALA A 260 -11.97 40.84 5.57
C ALA A 260 -13.43 40.40 5.48
N ASP A 261 -14.00 40.48 4.27
CA ASP A 261 -15.25 39.82 3.93
C ASP A 261 -15.00 38.30 3.93
N VAL A 262 -15.50 37.63 4.95
CA VAL A 262 -15.31 36.20 5.19
C VAL A 262 -16.65 35.47 5.20
N LEU A 263 -16.61 34.17 4.98
CA LEU A 263 -17.76 33.30 5.10
C LEU A 263 -17.69 32.56 6.44
N GLU A 264 -18.70 32.76 7.27
CA GLU A 264 -18.89 31.98 8.48
C GLU A 264 -19.77 30.78 8.16
N ILE A 265 -19.25 29.58 8.45
CA ILE A 265 -19.98 28.33 8.26
C ILE A 265 -20.78 28.09 9.53
N SER A 266 -22.12 28.06 9.42
CA SER A 266 -22.97 27.73 10.58
C SER A 266 -22.60 26.36 11.17
N SER A 267 -22.49 26.27 12.50
CA SER A 267 -22.23 25.03 13.24
C SER A 267 -23.25 23.93 12.92
N ASP A 268 -24.47 24.34 12.62
CA ASP A 268 -25.62 23.46 12.42
C ASP A 268 -25.59 22.82 11.02
N CYS A 269 -24.80 23.37 10.09
CA CYS A 269 -24.69 22.86 8.73
C CYS A 269 -23.82 21.60 8.60
N PHE A 270 -23.00 21.28 9.61
CA PHE A 270 -22.31 19.98 9.64
C PHE A 270 -23.29 18.80 9.83
N GLN A 271 -24.56 19.07 10.15
CA GLN A 271 -25.60 18.07 10.45
C GLN A 271 -26.62 17.89 9.32
N SER A 272 -26.61 18.73 8.28
CA SER A 272 -27.50 18.62 7.14
C SER A 272 -26.65 18.48 5.88
N GLY A 273 -26.76 17.39 5.12
CA GLY A 273 -26.04 17.15 3.86
C GLY A 273 -26.37 18.12 2.71
N SER A 274 -26.39 19.41 3.02
CA SER A 274 -26.42 20.57 2.12
C SER A 274 -24.98 20.95 1.76
N THR A 275 -24.77 21.29 0.49
CA THR A 275 -23.47 21.74 -0.01
C THR A 275 -22.94 22.90 0.84
N ARG A 276 -21.65 22.85 1.24
CA ARG A 276 -21.00 23.83 2.16
C ARG A 276 -21.22 25.30 1.77
N SER A 277 -21.49 25.58 0.49
CA SER A 277 -21.75 26.92 -0.04
C SER A 277 -23.11 27.51 0.37
N GLU A 278 -24.14 26.71 0.63
CA GLU A 278 -25.50 27.23 0.93
C GLU A 278 -25.68 27.61 2.42
N CYS A 279 -24.74 27.21 3.27
CA CYS A 279 -24.74 27.49 4.70
C CYS A 279 -23.73 28.56 5.14
N ALA A 280 -23.07 29.17 4.16
CA ALA A 280 -22.01 30.14 4.38
C ALA A 280 -22.63 31.54 4.46
N THR A 281 -22.66 32.13 5.65
CA THR A 281 -23.16 33.49 5.84
C THR A 281 -22.02 34.50 5.72
N PRO A 282 -22.16 35.56 4.90
CA PRO A 282 -21.17 36.64 4.86
C PRO A 282 -21.02 37.28 6.24
N ASN A 283 -19.79 37.44 6.68
CA ASN A 283 -19.44 38.10 7.93
C ASN A 283 -18.15 38.93 7.73
N ALA A 284 -17.92 39.93 8.58
CA ALA A 284 -16.68 40.70 8.60
C ALA A 284 -15.82 40.22 9.77
N SER A 285 -14.64 39.68 9.47
CA SER A 285 -13.71 39.19 10.50
C SER A 285 -12.32 39.79 10.35
N ASN A 286 -11.69 40.06 11.49
CA ASN A 286 -10.28 40.45 11.56
C ASN A 286 -9.35 39.23 11.60
N TYR A 287 -9.86 38.03 11.34
CA TYR A 287 -9.10 36.79 11.42
C TYR A 287 -9.33 35.93 10.17
N THR A 288 -8.29 35.22 9.75
CA THR A 288 -8.37 34.17 8.72
C THR A 288 -7.85 32.86 9.28
N LEU A 289 -8.40 31.74 8.82
CA LEU A 289 -7.92 30.41 9.20
C LEU A 289 -6.96 29.88 8.14
N ASP A 290 -5.71 29.70 8.52
CA ASP A 290 -4.70 29.05 7.70
C ASP A 290 -4.58 27.58 8.10
N LEU A 291 -4.76 26.70 7.11
CA LEU A 291 -4.68 25.27 7.28
C LEU A 291 -3.39 24.74 6.65
N ILE A 292 -2.69 23.90 7.42
CA ILE A 292 -1.58 23.09 6.95
C ILE A 292 -2.02 21.63 7.08
N CYS A 293 -2.26 21.01 5.93
CA CYS A 293 -2.48 19.59 5.86
C CYS A 293 -1.14 18.85 5.80
N SER A 294 -1.12 17.61 6.29
CA SER A 294 0.02 16.70 6.17
C SER A 294 0.00 16.17 4.77
N ASP A 295 0.39 17.03 3.85
CA ASP A 295 0.70 16.63 2.49
C ASP A 295 1.80 15.57 2.61
N LEU A 296 1.40 14.31 2.44
CA LEU A 296 2.26 13.15 2.35
C LEU A 296 3.23 13.46 1.23
N LEU A 297 4.46 13.88 1.58
CA LEU A 297 5.58 13.90 0.65
C LEU A 297 5.47 12.63 -0.18
N ILE A 298 5.31 12.78 -1.51
CA ILE A 298 5.12 11.63 -2.40
C ILE A 298 6.22 10.63 -2.08
N GLN A 299 5.87 9.35 -2.00
CA GLN A 299 6.84 8.29 -1.71
C GLN A 299 8.05 8.45 -2.65
N PRO A 300 9.27 8.63 -2.11
CA PRO A 300 10.44 8.81 -2.93
C PRO A 300 10.76 7.51 -3.71
N ASN A 301 11.24 7.68 -4.93
CA ASN A 301 11.67 6.59 -5.78
C ASN A 301 13.11 6.19 -5.43
N ILE A 302 13.33 4.89 -5.28
CA ILE A 302 14.66 4.29 -5.07
C ILE A 302 15.01 3.41 -6.27
N HIS A 303 16.20 3.63 -6.82
CA HIS A 303 16.75 2.88 -7.94
C HIS A 303 18.22 2.57 -7.68
N ALA A 304 18.71 1.44 -8.19
CA ALA A 304 20.11 1.10 -8.12
C ALA A 304 20.64 0.75 -9.52
N PHE A 305 21.87 1.18 -9.79
CA PHE A 305 22.55 0.99 -11.06
C PHE A 305 23.94 0.41 -10.80
N SER A 306 24.31 -0.59 -11.59
CA SER A 306 25.68 -1.11 -11.66
C SER A 306 26.26 -0.72 -13.02
N MET A 307 27.49 -0.21 -13.05
CA MET A 307 28.17 0.12 -14.31
C MET A 307 28.79 -1.10 -15.00
N ASP A 308 28.85 -2.23 -14.28
CA ASP A 308 29.33 -3.48 -14.83
C ASP A 308 28.17 -4.17 -15.55
N GLY A 309 28.20 -4.15 -16.89
CA GLY A 309 27.21 -4.78 -17.79
C GLY A 309 27.03 -6.30 -17.65
N VAL A 310 27.52 -6.89 -16.56
CA VAL A 310 27.31 -8.26 -16.09
C VAL A 310 26.17 -8.34 -15.06
N SER A 311 25.75 -7.20 -14.50
CA SER A 311 24.80 -7.14 -13.39
C SER A 311 23.36 -7.02 -13.89
N GLU A 312 22.47 -7.91 -13.44
CA GLU A 312 21.04 -7.82 -13.75
C GLU A 312 20.33 -6.88 -12.78
N ALA A 313 19.78 -5.77 -13.30
CA ALA A 313 18.86 -4.92 -12.55
C ALA A 313 17.43 -5.45 -12.73
N GLN A 314 16.80 -5.92 -11.64
CA GLN A 314 15.39 -6.33 -11.63
C GLN A 314 14.53 -5.23 -10.98
N GLN A 315 13.23 -5.20 -11.29
CA GLN A 315 12.30 -4.17 -10.79
C GLN A 315 12.18 -4.10 -9.24
N GLN A 316 12.74 -5.07 -8.52
CA GLN A 316 12.68 -5.24 -7.06
C GLN A 316 14.04 -5.53 -6.38
N GLY A 317 15.17 -5.51 -7.11
CA GLY A 317 16.48 -5.76 -6.50
C GLY A 317 17.67 -5.69 -7.46
N LEU A 318 18.88 -5.60 -6.91
CA LEU A 318 20.15 -5.53 -7.65
C LEU A 318 21.12 -6.62 -7.19
N GLN A 319 21.65 -7.39 -8.14
CA GLN A 319 22.76 -8.32 -7.93
C GLN A 319 24.07 -7.68 -8.42
N VAL A 320 25.02 -7.46 -7.53
CA VAL A 320 26.31 -6.81 -7.85
C VAL A 320 27.47 -7.78 -7.60
N SER A 321 28.45 -7.82 -8.50
CA SER A 321 29.67 -8.61 -8.28
C SER A 321 30.54 -7.96 -7.20
N SER A 322 31.21 -8.77 -6.38
CA SER A 322 32.11 -8.24 -5.34
C SER A 322 33.20 -7.37 -5.95
N ARG A 323 33.49 -6.23 -5.29
CA ARG A 323 34.42 -5.17 -5.71
C ARG A 323 33.98 -4.33 -6.91
N SER A 324 32.83 -4.61 -7.50
CA SER A 324 32.22 -3.73 -8.51
C SER A 324 31.68 -2.46 -7.86
N ASN A 325 31.61 -1.39 -8.65
CA ASN A 325 30.94 -0.17 -8.22
C ASN A 325 29.43 -0.28 -8.44
N PHE A 326 28.66 0.35 -7.55
CA PHE A 326 27.23 0.53 -7.77
C PHE A 326 26.77 1.85 -7.16
N THR A 327 25.67 2.36 -7.68
CA THR A 327 25.09 3.63 -7.25
C THR A 327 23.65 3.41 -6.85
N ILE A 328 23.26 3.92 -5.69
CA ILE A 328 21.85 4.02 -5.29
C ILE A 328 21.40 5.45 -5.51
N SER A 329 20.31 5.61 -6.24
CA SER A 329 19.68 6.89 -6.54
C SER A 329 18.35 6.99 -5.83
N CYS A 330 18.18 8.03 -5.02
CA CYS A 330 16.90 8.43 -4.46
C CYS A 330 16.40 9.65 -5.25
N SER A 331 15.13 9.69 -5.63
CA SER A 331 14.52 10.87 -6.25
C SER A 331 13.08 11.07 -5.78
N ILE A 332 12.59 12.30 -5.84
CA ILE A 332 11.21 12.64 -5.50
C ILE A 332 10.62 13.56 -6.57
N GLN A 333 9.30 13.48 -6.77
CA GLN A 333 8.61 14.44 -7.63
C GLN A 333 8.76 15.86 -7.04
N PRO A 334 9.09 16.89 -7.85
CA PRO A 334 9.24 18.26 -7.36
C PRO A 334 7.97 18.79 -6.68
N GLN A 335 8.02 18.94 -5.36
CA GLN A 335 6.95 19.56 -4.56
C GLN A 335 7.43 20.80 -3.82
N TYR A 336 8.63 20.74 -3.24
CA TYR A 336 9.25 21.81 -2.47
C TYR A 336 10.72 21.96 -2.86
N PRO A 337 11.27 23.19 -2.90
CA PRO A 337 12.68 23.38 -3.17
C PRO A 337 13.55 22.89 -1.99
N GLY A 338 14.62 22.14 -2.31
CA GLY A 338 15.62 21.70 -1.33
C GLY A 338 15.31 20.34 -0.69
N GLY A 339 15.71 20.19 0.58
CA GLY A 339 15.60 18.94 1.35
C GLY A 339 16.84 18.04 1.27
N SER A 340 16.77 16.88 1.90
CA SER A 340 17.84 15.88 1.96
C SER A 340 17.29 14.46 1.94
N PHE A 341 18.00 13.55 1.30
CA PHE A 341 17.71 12.12 1.36
C PHE A 341 18.62 11.45 2.38
N GLN A 342 18.03 10.62 3.23
CA GLN A 342 18.70 9.73 4.16
C GLN A 342 18.51 8.29 3.66
N LEU A 343 19.59 7.67 3.19
CA LEU A 343 19.61 6.27 2.77
C LEU A 343 19.90 5.40 3.99
N THR A 344 19.00 4.46 4.29
CA THR A 344 19.12 3.53 5.41
C THR A 344 19.12 2.09 4.91
N PHE A 345 20.02 1.26 5.44
CA PHE A 345 19.99 -0.18 5.20
C PHE A 345 20.51 -0.96 6.41
N THR A 346 20.08 -2.21 6.52
CA THR A 346 20.54 -3.10 7.61
C THR A 346 21.27 -4.29 7.02
N SER A 347 22.49 -4.51 7.50
CA SER A 347 23.33 -5.67 7.16
C SER A 347 23.79 -6.36 8.43
N SER A 348 23.57 -7.67 8.54
CA SER A 348 24.03 -8.51 9.67
C SER A 348 23.82 -7.90 11.07
N ASN A 349 22.63 -7.34 11.33
CA ASN A 349 22.21 -6.65 12.56
C ASN A 349 22.84 -5.26 12.84
N THR A 350 23.55 -4.68 11.88
CA THR A 350 24.00 -3.29 11.92
C THR A 350 23.22 -2.44 10.93
N THR A 351 22.65 -1.33 11.40
CA THR A 351 21.94 -0.35 10.57
C THR A 351 22.92 0.76 10.17
N TYR A 352 23.04 0.99 8.87
CA TYR A 352 23.84 2.05 8.29
C TYR A 352 22.93 3.17 7.80
N SER A 353 23.38 4.41 7.93
CA SER A 353 22.64 5.59 7.49
C SER A 353 23.55 6.63 6.86
N TYR A 354 23.21 7.05 5.64
CA TYR A 354 23.94 8.05 4.87
C TYR A 354 22.98 9.18 4.48
N THR A 355 23.40 10.44 4.64
CA THR A 355 22.54 11.59 4.29
C THR A 355 23.21 12.42 3.20
N GLN A 356 22.43 12.81 2.19
CA GLN A 356 22.86 13.67 1.09
C GLN A 356 21.81 14.75 0.82
N PRO A 357 22.21 15.99 0.48
CA PRO A 357 21.27 17.04 0.08
C PRO A 357 20.61 16.67 -1.26
N ALA A 358 19.33 17.04 -1.42
CA ALA A 358 18.64 16.85 -2.67
C ALA A 358 19.08 17.92 -3.68
N VAL A 359 19.77 17.50 -4.74
CA VAL A 359 20.18 18.34 -5.86
C VAL A 359 19.26 18.02 -7.04
N ASN A 360 18.50 19.00 -7.51
CA ASN A 360 17.47 18.79 -8.53
C ASN A 360 16.46 17.68 -8.16
N HIS A 361 16.04 17.65 -6.89
CA HIS A 361 15.09 16.66 -6.32
C HIS A 361 15.60 15.21 -6.34
N SER A 362 16.91 14.99 -6.51
CA SER A 362 17.54 13.68 -6.42
C SER A 362 18.81 13.71 -5.58
N ALA A 363 19.21 12.54 -5.08
CA ALA A 363 20.50 12.31 -4.45
C ALA A 363 21.06 10.96 -4.87
N HIS A 364 22.37 10.91 -5.08
CA HIS A 364 23.07 9.71 -5.51
C HIS A 364 24.11 9.30 -4.46
N PHE A 365 24.07 8.04 -4.07
CA PHE A 365 24.95 7.41 -3.09
C PHE A 365 25.85 6.43 -3.82
N LEU A 366 27.15 6.73 -3.85
CA LEU A 366 28.16 5.98 -4.59
C LEU A 366 28.81 4.95 -3.65
N PHE A 367 28.81 3.69 -4.08
CA PHE A 367 29.53 2.61 -3.42
C PHE A 367 30.67 2.14 -4.35
N PRO A 368 31.92 2.56 -4.10
CA PRO A 368 33.04 2.29 -5.02
C PRO A 368 33.41 0.81 -5.12
N ALA A 369 33.16 0.03 -4.07
CA ALA A 369 33.42 -1.39 -4.02
C ALA A 369 32.30 -2.13 -3.27
N ALA A 370 31.66 -3.10 -3.93
CA ALA A 370 30.68 -3.97 -3.31
C ALA A 370 31.36 -4.96 -2.35
N GLU A 371 31.00 -4.88 -1.07
CA GLU A 371 31.50 -5.72 0.01
C GLU A 371 30.34 -6.53 0.60
N PRO A 372 30.59 -7.69 1.25
CA PRO A 372 29.54 -8.46 1.91
C PRO A 372 28.72 -7.65 2.93
N ALA A 373 29.33 -6.63 3.55
CA ALA A 373 28.65 -5.73 4.48
C ALA A 373 27.62 -4.78 3.81
N HIS A 374 27.68 -4.61 2.49
CA HIS A 374 26.72 -3.80 1.73
C HIS A 374 25.47 -4.61 1.32
N GLN A 375 25.40 -5.90 1.67
CA GLN A 375 24.22 -6.72 1.41
C GLN A 375 23.10 -6.38 2.40
N GLY A 376 21.88 -6.19 1.88
CA GLY A 376 20.71 -5.88 2.72
C GLY A 376 19.56 -5.22 1.95
N ASN A 377 18.57 -4.75 2.72
CA ASN A 377 17.44 -3.98 2.20
C ASN A 377 17.64 -2.50 2.47
N TYR A 378 17.50 -1.69 1.44
CA TYR A 378 17.71 -0.25 1.45
C TYR A 378 16.37 0.49 1.37
N SER A 379 16.22 1.57 2.14
CA SER A 379 15.15 2.56 2.02
C SER A 379 15.73 3.97 1.94
N CYS A 380 15.07 4.86 1.18
CA CYS A 380 15.37 6.28 1.12
C CYS A 380 14.30 7.03 1.92
N VAL A 381 14.71 7.79 2.92
CA VAL A 381 13.85 8.73 3.65
C VAL A 381 14.15 10.15 3.18
N TYR A 382 13.18 10.83 2.57
CA TYR A 382 13.31 12.22 2.18
C TYR A 382 12.85 13.13 3.31
N HIS A 383 13.70 14.09 3.71
CA HIS A 383 13.41 15.09 4.72
C HIS A 383 13.41 16.49 4.10
N VAL A 384 12.44 17.32 4.49
CA VAL A 384 12.41 18.72 4.09
C VAL A 384 11.86 19.59 5.22
N TYR A 385 12.43 20.79 5.36
CA TYR A 385 11.97 21.80 6.30
C TYR A 385 11.26 22.91 5.53
N VAL A 386 9.95 23.02 5.68
CA VAL A 386 9.11 24.01 5.00
C VAL A 386 8.09 24.52 5.99
N PHE A 387 7.69 25.79 5.90
CA PHE A 387 6.67 26.40 6.77
C PHE A 387 6.94 26.23 8.28
N SER A 388 8.22 26.29 8.66
CA SER A 388 8.69 26.12 10.04
C SER A 388 8.51 24.71 10.64
N HIS A 389 8.23 23.69 9.83
CA HIS A 389 8.02 22.31 10.26
C HIS A 389 8.88 21.33 9.45
N ASN A 390 9.23 20.20 10.07
CA ASN A 390 9.95 19.10 9.43
C ASN A 390 8.96 18.08 8.89
N PHE A 391 9.15 17.67 7.64
CA PHE A 391 8.39 16.62 6.98
C PHE A 391 9.31 15.48 6.56
N SER A 392 8.80 14.25 6.56
CA SER A 392 9.54 13.07 6.10
C SER A 392 8.66 12.05 5.38
N SER A 393 9.21 11.38 4.36
CA SER A 393 8.56 10.27 3.65
C SER A 393 9.57 9.20 3.24
N GLU A 394 9.15 7.93 3.27
CA GLU A 394 10.01 6.76 3.07
C GLU A 394 9.65 5.98 1.81
N SER A 395 10.68 5.55 1.05
CA SER A 395 10.55 4.76 -0.16
C SER A 395 10.14 3.31 0.13
N ARG A 396 9.75 2.59 -0.93
CA ARG A 396 9.76 1.12 -0.92
C ARG A 396 11.16 0.57 -0.60
N LEU A 397 11.23 -0.68 -0.16
CA LEU A 397 12.50 -1.39 0.06
C LEU A 397 13.13 -1.84 -1.26
N LEU A 398 14.45 -1.75 -1.34
CA LEU A 398 15.28 -2.24 -2.44
C LEU A 398 16.30 -3.25 -1.89
N SER A 399 16.25 -4.50 -2.35
CA SER A 399 17.21 -5.53 -1.93
C SER A 399 18.48 -5.50 -2.79
N VAL A 400 19.65 -5.47 -2.15
CA VAL A 400 20.96 -5.57 -2.82
C VAL A 400 21.68 -6.81 -2.31
N ALA A 401 22.18 -7.62 -3.24
CA ALA A 401 22.98 -8.81 -2.96
C ALA A 401 24.34 -8.73 -3.64
N VAL A 402 25.37 -9.16 -2.92
CA VAL A 402 26.76 -9.11 -3.38
C VAL A 402 27.24 -10.52 -3.70
N SER A 403 27.43 -10.80 -4.98
CA SER A 403 27.93 -12.09 -5.46
C SER A 403 29.45 -12.18 -5.30
N ALA A 404 29.94 -13.21 -4.62
CA ALA A 404 31.37 -13.49 -4.56
C ALA A 404 31.91 -13.82 -5.97
N PRO A 405 33.16 -13.46 -6.31
CA PRO A 405 33.77 -13.92 -7.54
C PRO A 405 33.81 -15.45 -7.48
N THR A 406 33.21 -16.11 -8.46
CA THR A 406 33.12 -17.57 -8.50
C THR A 406 34.51 -18.19 -8.55
N VAL A 407 34.98 -18.68 -7.39
CA VAL A 407 36.14 -19.59 -7.26
C VAL A 407 36.00 -20.80 -8.21
N HIS A 408 34.78 -21.08 -8.67
CA HIS A 408 34.44 -22.16 -9.61
C HIS A 408 35.13 -22.05 -10.98
N THR A 409 35.49 -20.85 -11.45
CA THR A 409 36.25 -20.72 -12.70
C THR A 409 37.70 -21.17 -12.53
N ILE A 410 38.33 -20.83 -11.39
CA ILE A 410 39.71 -21.23 -11.08
C ILE A 410 39.77 -22.75 -10.83
N THR A 411 38.83 -23.32 -10.06
CA THR A 411 38.80 -24.77 -9.81
C THR A 411 38.55 -25.56 -11.10
N GLY A 412 37.64 -25.09 -11.97
CA GLY A 412 37.33 -25.74 -13.25
C GLY A 412 38.50 -25.70 -14.24
N VAL A 413 39.18 -24.56 -14.37
CA VAL A 413 40.36 -24.41 -15.23
C VAL A 413 41.54 -25.22 -14.70
N VAL A 414 41.76 -25.23 -13.39
CA VAL A 414 42.82 -26.04 -12.76
C VAL A 414 42.54 -27.53 -12.92
N LEU A 415 41.28 -27.99 -12.76
CA LEU A 415 40.90 -29.39 -13.00
C LEU A 415 41.08 -29.79 -14.47
N LEU A 416 40.72 -28.92 -15.42
CA LEU A 416 40.95 -29.14 -16.86
C LEU A 416 42.44 -29.22 -17.20
N LEU A 417 43.27 -28.35 -16.62
CA LEU A 417 44.72 -28.38 -16.80
C LEU A 417 45.33 -29.66 -16.22
N ILE A 418 44.91 -30.07 -15.01
CA ILE A 418 45.33 -31.34 -14.41
C ILE A 418 44.92 -32.53 -15.29
N LEU A 419 43.68 -32.53 -15.81
CA LEU A 419 43.19 -33.59 -16.70
C LEU A 419 44.03 -33.69 -17.98
N LEU A 420 44.38 -32.56 -18.60
CA LEU A 420 45.23 -32.52 -19.79
C LEU A 420 46.66 -33.03 -19.50
N ILE A 421 47.23 -32.70 -18.35
CA ILE A 421 48.54 -33.21 -17.92
C ILE A 421 48.49 -34.73 -17.71
N VAL A 422 47.42 -35.25 -17.10
CA VAL A 422 47.22 -36.70 -16.92
C VAL A 422 47.06 -37.41 -18.27
N ILE A 423 46.25 -36.87 -19.18
CA ILE A 423 46.04 -37.44 -20.52
C ILE A 423 47.35 -37.46 -21.32
N THR A 424 48.14 -36.39 -21.27
CA THR A 424 49.44 -36.35 -21.96
C THR A 424 50.43 -37.34 -21.36
N ALA A 425 50.51 -37.47 -20.03
CA ALA A 425 51.34 -38.48 -19.37
C ALA A 425 50.92 -39.92 -19.71
N LEU A 426 49.61 -40.19 -19.77
CA LEU A 426 49.08 -41.49 -20.21
C LEU A 426 49.39 -41.75 -21.69
N TYR A 427 49.31 -40.75 -22.55
CA TYR A 427 49.69 -40.87 -23.95
C TYR A 427 51.19 -41.20 -24.11
N PHE A 428 52.07 -40.50 -23.39
CA PHE A 428 53.50 -40.77 -23.44
C PHE A 428 53.87 -42.14 -22.87
N SER A 429 53.26 -42.56 -21.76
CA SER A 429 53.49 -43.89 -21.19
C SER A 429 52.95 -45.01 -22.10
N TRP A 430 51.79 -44.80 -22.73
CA TRP A 430 51.27 -45.71 -23.76
C TRP A 430 52.17 -45.76 -25.00
N LYS A 431 52.65 -44.61 -25.48
CA LYS A 431 53.58 -44.52 -26.62
C LYS A 431 54.89 -45.26 -26.31
N ALA A 432 55.47 -45.06 -25.13
CA ALA A 432 56.67 -45.79 -24.69
C ALA A 432 56.43 -47.30 -24.57
N SER A 433 55.27 -47.71 -24.03
CA SER A 433 54.87 -49.12 -23.97
C SER A 433 54.65 -49.73 -25.37
N ARG A 434 54.11 -48.96 -26.31
CA ARG A 434 53.92 -49.38 -27.71
C ARG A 434 55.26 -49.52 -28.44
N GLU A 435 56.19 -48.60 -28.24
CA GLU A 435 57.56 -48.70 -28.77
C GLU A 435 58.32 -49.88 -28.15
N GLN A 436 58.12 -50.17 -26.86
CA GLN A 436 58.64 -51.39 -26.23
C GLN A 436 58.00 -52.67 -26.76
N LYS A 437 56.68 -52.66 -27.04
CA LYS A 437 55.98 -53.79 -27.67
C LYS A 437 56.43 -54.02 -29.12
N LEU A 438 56.73 -52.95 -29.87
CA LEU A 438 57.29 -53.08 -31.23
C LEU A 438 58.72 -53.62 -31.20
N ARG A 439 59.60 -53.13 -30.32
CA ARG A 439 60.94 -53.73 -30.12
C ARG A 439 60.87 -55.17 -29.64
N ARG A 440 59.90 -55.52 -28.78
CA ARG A 440 59.72 -56.90 -28.31
C ARG A 440 59.23 -57.82 -29.44
N LYS A 441 58.38 -57.33 -30.36
CA LYS A 441 57.89 -58.10 -31.51
C LYS A 441 58.99 -58.34 -32.56
N GLU A 442 59.83 -57.34 -32.80
CA GLU A 442 61.02 -57.47 -33.65
C GLU A 442 62.02 -58.49 -33.07
N ASN A 443 62.14 -58.57 -31.74
CA ASN A 443 62.97 -59.58 -31.09
C ASN A 443 62.34 -61.00 -31.09
N THR A 444 61.02 -61.14 -31.19
CA THR A 444 60.35 -62.45 -31.28
C THR A 444 60.39 -63.03 -32.70
N ASP A 445 60.30 -62.18 -33.73
CA ASP A 445 60.39 -62.61 -35.13
C ASP A 445 61.84 -63.03 -35.52
N VAL A 446 62.87 -62.50 -34.84
CA VAL A 446 64.27 -62.95 -35.02
C VAL A 446 64.54 -64.32 -34.38
N VAL A 447 63.83 -64.69 -33.31
CA VAL A 447 64.02 -65.98 -32.63
C VAL A 447 63.32 -67.14 -33.36
N TYR A 448 62.23 -66.86 -34.10
CA TYR A 448 61.47 -67.90 -34.82
C TYR A 448 62.14 -68.45 -36.09
N TYR A 449 63.19 -67.80 -36.62
CA TYR A 449 63.96 -68.31 -37.76
C TYR A 449 65.19 -69.14 -37.39
N ASN A 450 65.50 -69.30 -36.10
CA ASN A 450 66.75 -69.91 -35.64
C ASN A 450 66.59 -71.16 -34.77
N TYR A 451 65.41 -71.80 -34.77
CA TYR A 451 65.20 -73.03 -33.99
C TYR A 451 64.23 -74.00 -34.68
N SER A 452 64.62 -74.42 -35.89
CA SER A 452 63.99 -75.55 -36.61
C SER A 452 65.07 -76.58 -36.97
N ASP A 453 65.81 -77.06 -35.96
CA ASP A 453 66.62 -78.28 -36.12
C ASP A 453 66.64 -79.07 -34.82
N HIS A 454 66.37 -80.37 -34.94
CA HIS A 454 66.30 -81.42 -33.91
C HIS A 454 65.15 -81.29 -32.88
N GLY A 455 64.33 -82.30 -32.58
CA GLY A 455 64.44 -83.74 -32.78
C GLY A 455 63.87 -84.43 -31.54
N ALA A 456 62.72 -85.10 -31.71
CA ALA A 456 62.23 -86.32 -31.04
C ALA A 456 62.14 -86.49 -29.49
N GLU A 457 61.06 -87.21 -29.14
CA GLU A 457 60.83 -88.10 -27.98
C GLU A 457 60.30 -87.55 -26.63
N GLY A 458 59.03 -87.90 -26.35
CA GLY A 458 58.69 -88.88 -25.30
C GLY A 458 58.32 -88.38 -23.90
N GLY A 459 57.16 -88.81 -23.40
CA GLY A 459 56.92 -89.02 -21.95
C GLY A 459 55.66 -88.41 -21.34
N SER A 460 54.76 -89.26 -20.89
CA SER A 460 53.54 -88.99 -20.13
C SER A 460 53.77 -88.87 -18.61
N ALA A 461 52.88 -88.17 -17.89
CA ALA A 461 52.09 -88.63 -16.72
C ALA A 461 51.80 -87.49 -15.71
N GLU A 462 50.51 -87.33 -15.35
CA GLU A 462 49.89 -87.31 -14.00
C GLU A 462 50.68 -86.78 -12.78
N ASP A 463 50.13 -86.17 -11.73
CA ASP A 463 48.80 -85.79 -11.24
C ASP A 463 49.06 -85.00 -9.92
N GLU A 464 47.98 -84.49 -9.33
CA GLU A 464 47.72 -84.21 -7.91
C GLU A 464 47.34 -82.77 -7.51
N SER A 465 46.12 -82.73 -6.98
CA SER A 465 45.41 -81.63 -6.36
C SER A 465 45.14 -82.00 -4.90
N HIS A 466 45.37 -81.09 -3.95
CA HIS A 466 44.70 -81.07 -2.63
C HIS A 466 44.74 -79.63 -2.07
N ARG A 467 43.60 -78.94 -1.95
CA ARG A 467 42.65 -78.83 -0.80
C ARG A 467 42.96 -77.73 0.25
N LEU A 468 42.14 -76.65 0.15
CA LEU A 468 41.09 -76.21 1.09
C LEU A 468 41.39 -75.51 2.45
N LYS A 469 40.56 -74.46 2.67
CA LYS A 469 40.06 -73.77 3.90
C LYS A 469 40.83 -72.51 4.34
N GLY A 470 40.21 -71.40 4.75
CA GLY A 470 38.80 -71.06 4.94
C GLY A 470 38.65 -69.77 5.79
N ALA A 471 37.67 -68.93 5.42
CA ALA A 471 36.87 -67.93 6.15
C ALA A 471 37.34 -67.31 7.51
N HIS A 472 37.15 -65.99 7.67
CA HIS A 472 35.98 -65.45 8.40
C HIS A 472 35.80 -63.91 8.31
N LEU A 473 34.53 -63.49 8.21
CA LEU A 473 33.99 -62.12 8.29
C LEU A 473 34.04 -61.50 9.70
N LYS A 474 34.00 -60.15 9.78
CA LYS A 474 32.98 -59.48 10.63
C LYS A 474 32.63 -58.06 10.13
N SER A 475 31.32 -57.79 10.25
CA SER A 475 30.52 -56.61 9.91
C SER A 475 30.66 -55.48 10.92
N ASN A 476 30.59 -54.22 10.46
CA ASN A 476 29.56 -53.25 10.84
C ASN A 476 29.55 -52.05 9.88
#